data_AF-A0A932DLD8-F1
#
_entry.id   AF-A0A932DLD8-F1
#
_cell.length_a   1.000
_cell.length_b   1.000
_cell.length_c   1.000
_cell.angle_alpha   90.00
_cell.angle_beta   90.00
_cell.angle_gamma   90.00
#
_symmetry.space_group_name_H-M   'P 1'
#
loop_
_entity.id
_entity.type
_entity.pdbx_description
1 polymer ?
#
loop_
_entity_poly.entity_id
_entity_poly.type
_entity_poly.pdbx_seq_one_letter_code
_entity_poly.pdbx_strand_id
1 'polypeptide(L)'
;MLKTSTRNWWAFFLDYVFFGLALTFAQTGTVLPAFAATLTTSKALIGAASAIWLGAWLLPQLFAANFLTNKPKKYPYMVLGAVIGRPMFWLFALLLFTGWLAKFPGVLLAIFLFGLGWFALTDAFTAIAWFDLFGKAMSPQRRGRLVGL
;
A
#
# COMPACT_ATOMS: atom_id res chain seq x y z
N MET A 1 12.00 -3.56 27.42
CA MET A 1 12.66 -3.97 26.16
C MET A 1 11.92 -5.17 25.58
N LEU A 2 11.31 -5.05 24.40
CA LEU A 2 10.78 -6.22 23.69
C LEU A 2 11.99 -7.07 23.26
N LYS A 3 12.05 -8.34 23.67
CA LYS A 3 13.10 -9.28 23.26
C LYS A 3 13.07 -9.35 21.73
N THR A 4 14.17 -8.97 21.08
CA THR A 4 14.32 -8.99 19.62
C THR A 4 14.28 -10.44 19.13
N SER A 5 13.08 -10.92 18.78
CA SER A 5 12.89 -12.28 18.28
C SER A 5 13.38 -12.39 16.83
N THR A 6 14.18 -13.41 16.53
CA THR A 6 14.60 -13.77 15.17
C THR A 6 13.40 -13.91 14.24
N ARG A 7 12.25 -14.37 14.76
CA ARG A 7 10.99 -14.46 14.01
C ARG A 7 10.49 -13.09 13.54
N ASN A 8 10.51 -12.08 14.42
CA ASN A 8 10.08 -10.74 14.07
C ASN A 8 11.01 -10.10 13.06
N TRP A 9 12.32 -10.37 13.17
CA TRP A 9 13.30 -9.88 12.20
C TRP A 9 12.98 -10.38 10.78
N TRP A 10 12.80 -11.69 10.62
CA TRP A 10 12.44 -12.27 9.31
C TRP A 10 11.08 -11.79 8.80
N ALA A 11 10.08 -11.65 9.68
CA ALA A 11 8.76 -11.14 9.28
C ALA A 11 8.84 -9.72 8.70
N PHE A 12 9.55 -8.81 9.37
CA PHE A 12 9.74 -7.44 8.86
C PHE A 12 10.63 -7.40 7.62
N PHE A 13 11.68 -8.22 7.56
CA PHE A 13 12.56 -8.28 6.39
C PHE A 13 11.79 -8.73 5.15
N LEU A 14 11.07 -9.84 5.24
CA LEU A 14 10.30 -10.36 4.12
C LEU A 14 9.19 -9.40 3.70
N ASP A 15 8.45 -8.83 4.65
CA ASP A 15 7.41 -7.86 4.32
C ASP A 15 7.99 -6.61 3.63
N TYR A 16 9.12 -6.06 4.12
CA TYR A 16 9.81 -4.94 3.47
C TYR A 16 10.23 -5.27 2.03
N VAL A 17 10.86 -6.43 1.82
CA VAL A 17 11.33 -6.86 0.49
C VAL A 17 10.16 -7.09 -0.46
N PHE A 18 9.15 -7.87 -0.08
CA PHE A 18 8.01 -8.16 -0.95
C PHE A 18 7.17 -6.93 -1.23
N PHE A 19 6.98 -6.05 -0.25
CA PHE A 19 6.26 -4.80 -0.43
C PHE A 19 7.04 -3.86 -1.37
N GLY A 20 8.36 -3.73 -1.18
CA GLY A 20 9.23 -2.96 -2.06
C GLY A 20 9.17 -3.47 -3.50
N LEU A 21 9.32 -4.78 -3.70
CA LEU A 21 9.19 -5.42 -5.02
C LEU A 21 7.82 -5.12 -5.65
N ALA A 22 6.73 -5.29 -4.90
CA ALA A 22 5.39 -5.01 -5.39
C ALA A 22 5.23 -3.55 -5.86
N LEU A 23 5.76 -2.58 -5.09
CA LEU A 23 5.75 -1.18 -5.50
C LEU A 23 6.63 -0.90 -6.73
N THR A 24 7.76 -1.59 -6.87
CA THR A 24 8.61 -1.49 -8.06
C THR A 24 7.87 -1.96 -9.32
N PHE A 25 7.14 -3.07 -9.25
CA PHE A 25 6.31 -3.56 -10.36
C PHE A 25 5.11 -2.65 -10.63
N ALA A 26 4.43 -2.20 -9.57
CA ALA A 26 3.28 -1.32 -9.70
C ALA A 26 3.65 0.05 -10.27
N GLN A 27 4.90 0.50 -10.06
CA GLN A 27 5.50 1.75 -10.55
C GLN A 27 4.47 2.87 -10.69
N THR A 28 4.10 3.46 -9.56
CA THR A 28 2.89 4.28 -9.43
C THR A 28 2.89 5.55 -10.27
N GLY A 29 4.08 5.99 -10.73
CA GLY A 29 4.23 7.12 -11.63
C GLY A 29 4.13 6.79 -13.12
N THR A 30 4.26 5.53 -13.54
CA THR A 30 4.32 5.17 -14.97
C THR A 30 3.39 4.02 -15.36
N VAL A 31 3.41 2.90 -14.64
CA VAL A 31 2.62 1.71 -14.99
C VAL A 31 1.13 1.94 -14.73
N LEU A 32 0.77 2.55 -13.61
CA LEU A 32 -0.64 2.82 -13.28
C LEU A 32 -1.30 3.83 -14.25
N PRO A 33 -0.67 4.96 -14.60
CA PRO A 33 -1.21 5.85 -15.63
C PRO A 33 -1.22 5.20 -17.02
N ALA A 34 -0.19 4.41 -17.36
CA ALA A 34 -0.18 3.69 -18.64
C ALA A 34 -1.35 2.71 -18.75
N PHE A 35 -1.68 2.00 -17.66
CA PHE A 35 -2.87 1.16 -17.61
C PHE A 35 -4.15 1.97 -17.81
N ALA A 36 -4.32 3.11 -17.13
CA ALA A 36 -5.47 3.99 -17.34
C ALA A 36 -5.58 4.49 -18.79
N ALA A 37 -4.45 4.75 -19.46
CA ALA A 37 -4.40 5.18 -20.86
C ALA A 37 -4.88 4.09 -21.85
N THR A 38 -4.90 2.81 -21.44
CA THR A 38 -5.53 1.75 -22.24
C THR A 38 -7.06 1.77 -22.17
N LEU A 39 -7.63 2.45 -21.17
CA LEU A 39 -9.07 2.46 -20.88
C LEU A 39 -9.76 3.77 -21.27
N THR A 40 -9.01 4.87 -21.44
CA THR A 40 -9.57 6.18 -21.78
C THR A 40 -8.57 7.05 -22.54
N THR A 41 -9.10 7.98 -23.33
CA THR A 41 -8.33 9.04 -24.00
C THR A 41 -8.26 10.33 -23.17
N SER A 42 -8.98 10.41 -22.05
CA SER A 42 -9.00 11.59 -21.19
C SER A 42 -7.69 11.74 -20.42
N LYS A 43 -6.89 12.74 -20.79
CA LYS A 43 -5.62 13.07 -20.11
C LYS A 43 -5.82 13.36 -18.62
N ALA A 44 -6.95 13.96 -18.24
CA ALA A 44 -7.29 14.24 -16.85
C ALA A 44 -7.47 12.95 -16.04
N LEU A 45 -8.18 11.96 -16.58
CA LEU A 45 -8.39 10.68 -15.88
C LEU A 45 -7.11 9.83 -15.82
N ILE A 46 -6.27 9.90 -16.86
CA ILE A 46 -4.96 9.24 -16.87
C ILE A 46 -4.07 9.83 -15.76
N GLY A 47 -3.96 11.16 -15.69
CA GLY A 47 -3.20 11.85 -14.64
C GLY A 47 -3.79 11.67 -13.25
N ALA A 48 -5.11 11.46 -13.15
CA ALA A 48 -5.79 11.21 -11.88
C ALA A 48 -5.28 9.94 -11.19
N ALA A 49 -4.80 8.92 -11.91
CA ALA A 49 -4.24 7.72 -11.28
C ALA A 49 -3.06 8.07 -10.34
N SER A 50 -2.08 8.84 -10.83
CA SER A 50 -0.95 9.30 -10.03
C SER A 50 -1.37 10.24 -8.90
N ALA A 51 -2.30 11.16 -9.19
CA ALA A 51 -2.77 12.13 -8.21
C ALA A 51 -3.53 11.45 -7.05
N ILE A 52 -4.40 10.49 -7.37
CA ILE A 52 -5.15 9.68 -6.39
C ILE A 52 -4.17 8.87 -5.55
N TRP A 53 -3.22 8.18 -6.16
CA TRP A 53 -2.19 7.45 -5.42
C TRP A 53 -1.48 8.36 -4.42
N LEU A 54 -0.94 9.48 -4.89
CA LEU A 54 -0.14 10.39 -4.06
C LEU A 54 -0.99 11.02 -2.94
N GLY A 55 -2.20 11.49 -3.27
CA GLY A 55 -3.11 12.09 -2.31
C GLY A 55 -3.59 11.09 -1.25
N ALA A 56 -4.04 9.92 -1.68
CA ALA A 56 -4.51 8.86 -0.79
C ALA A 56 -3.36 8.21 0.00
N TRP A 57 -2.13 8.28 -0.47
CA TRP A 57 -0.97 7.80 0.29
C TRP A 57 -0.49 8.82 1.33
N LEU A 58 -0.37 10.10 0.97
CA LEU A 58 0.29 11.10 1.82
C LEU A 58 -0.67 11.75 2.83
N LEU A 59 -1.87 12.16 2.41
CA LEU A 59 -2.79 12.89 3.29
C LEU A 59 -3.21 12.09 4.52
N PRO A 60 -3.56 10.79 4.40
CA PRO A 60 -4.02 10.01 5.55
C PRO A 60 -2.94 9.77 6.59
N GLN A 61 -1.65 9.82 6.21
CA GLN A 61 -0.55 9.63 7.15
C GLN A 61 -0.53 10.67 8.26
N LEU A 62 -0.95 11.91 7.99
CA LEU A 62 -1.06 12.97 9.01
C LEU A 62 -2.08 12.59 10.10
N PHE A 63 -3.25 12.10 9.68
CA PHE A 63 -4.29 11.65 10.59
C PHE A 63 -3.91 10.35 11.31
N ALA A 64 -3.33 9.40 10.58
CA ALA A 64 -2.88 8.12 11.13
C ALA A 64 -1.80 8.32 12.20
N ALA A 65 -0.83 9.21 11.97
CA ALA A 65 0.21 9.53 12.94
C ALA A 65 -0.38 10.12 14.23
N ASN A 66 -1.29 11.08 14.12
CA ASN A 66 -1.97 11.65 15.28
C ASN A 66 -2.78 10.58 16.03
N PHE A 67 -3.62 9.83 15.32
CA PHE A 67 -4.48 8.80 15.90
C PHE A 67 -3.71 7.69 16.61
N LEU A 68 -2.57 7.26 16.05
CA LEU A 68 -1.77 6.15 16.57
C LEU A 68 -0.81 6.56 17.69
N THR A 69 -0.55 7.85 17.91
CA THR A 69 0.39 8.33 18.94
C THR A 69 0.07 7.78 20.33
N ASN A 70 -1.20 7.84 20.73
CA ASN A 70 -1.64 7.47 22.09
C ASN A 70 -2.12 6.00 22.20
N LYS A 71 -1.96 5.18 21.16
CA LYS A 71 -2.43 3.79 21.19
C LYS A 71 -1.38 2.87 21.82
N PRO A 72 -1.74 2.08 22.86
CA PRO A 72 -0.80 1.22 23.56
C PRO A 72 -0.31 0.02 22.71
N LYS A 73 -1.13 -0.44 21.77
CA LYS A 73 -0.80 -1.52 20.83
C LYS A 73 -1.11 -1.09 19.40
N LYS A 74 -0.08 -0.99 18.54
CA LYS A 74 -0.24 -0.56 17.14
C LYS A 74 -0.39 -1.72 16.15
N TYR A 75 0.00 -2.94 16.54
CA TYR A 75 -0.09 -4.13 15.70
C TYR A 75 -1.51 -4.43 15.17
N PRO A 76 -2.59 -4.35 15.98
CA PRO A 76 -3.94 -4.59 15.46
C PRO A 76 -4.35 -3.59 14.37
N TYR A 77 -3.93 -2.33 14.49
CA TYR A 77 -4.23 -1.30 13.49
C TYR A 77 -3.48 -1.54 12.18
N MET A 78 -2.22 -1.98 12.26
CA MET A 78 -1.45 -2.41 11.09
C MET A 78 -2.15 -3.57 10.36
N VAL A 79 -2.55 -4.61 11.10
CA VAL A 79 -3.24 -5.77 10.51
C VAL A 79 -4.59 -5.39 9.94
N LEU A 80 -5.36 -4.55 10.65
CA LEU A 80 -6.67 -4.09 10.19
C LEU A 80 -6.57 -3.33 8.87
N GLY A 81 -5.63 -2.37 8.77
CA GLY A 81 -5.40 -1.63 7.53
C GLY A 81 -5.02 -2.57 6.37
N ALA A 82 -4.12 -3.51 6.62
CA ALA A 82 -3.70 -4.50 5.62
C ALA A 82 -4.87 -5.40 5.16
N VAL A 83 -5.68 -5.90 6.10
CA VAL A 83 -6.83 -6.78 5.79
C VAL A 83 -7.95 -6.05 5.05
N ILE A 84 -8.15 -4.76 5.32
CA ILE A 84 -9.17 -3.95 4.63
C ILE A 84 -8.69 -3.53 3.23
N GLY A 85 -7.40 -3.20 3.10
CA GLY A 85 -6.83 -2.65 1.87
C GLY A 85 -6.40 -3.69 0.85
N ARG A 86 -5.56 -4.64 1.27
CA ARG A 86 -4.84 -5.56 0.36
C ARG A 86 -5.73 -6.51 -0.44
N PRO A 87 -6.90 -6.97 0.05
CA PRO A 87 -7.83 -7.74 -0.78
C PRO A 87 -8.31 -7.03 -2.05
N MET A 88 -8.23 -5.69 -2.11
CA MET A 88 -8.62 -4.92 -3.30
C MET A 88 -7.82 -5.33 -4.54
N PHE A 89 -6.53 -5.67 -4.40
CA PHE A 89 -5.73 -6.14 -5.54
C PHE A 89 -6.16 -7.52 -6.03
N TRP A 90 -6.55 -8.41 -5.12
CA TRP A 90 -7.07 -9.73 -5.49
C TRP A 90 -8.41 -9.63 -6.20
N LEU A 91 -9.29 -8.74 -5.71
CA LEU A 91 -10.53 -8.42 -6.39
C LEU A 91 -10.24 -7.87 -7.79
N PHE A 92 -9.31 -6.91 -7.91
CA PHE A 92 -8.96 -6.33 -9.19
C PHE A 92 -8.38 -7.37 -10.18
N ALA A 93 -7.48 -8.23 -9.71
CA ALA A 93 -6.92 -9.31 -10.51
C ALA A 93 -8.00 -10.30 -10.98
N LEU A 94 -8.93 -10.67 -10.10
CA LEU A 94 -10.07 -11.53 -10.44
C LEU A 94 -10.95 -10.88 -11.51
N LEU A 95 -11.28 -9.60 -11.35
CA LEU A 95 -12.11 -8.86 -12.30
C LEU A 95 -11.45 -8.80 -13.69
N LEU A 96 -10.14 -8.56 -13.76
CA LEU A 96 -9.38 -8.63 -15.01
C LEU A 96 -9.36 -10.04 -15.61
N PHE A 97 -9.16 -11.06 -14.78
CA PHE A 97 -9.10 -12.46 -15.22
C PHE A 97 -10.39 -12.94 -15.89
N THR A 98 -11.56 -12.49 -15.42
CA THR A 98 -12.84 -12.85 -16.06
C THR A 98 -13.01 -12.31 -17.47
N GLY A 99 -12.26 -11.27 -17.86
CA GLY A 99 -12.33 -10.62 -19.17
C GLY A 99 -13.65 -9.91 -19.50
N TRP A 100 -14.70 -10.11 -18.71
CA TRP A 100 -16.03 -9.56 -18.97
C TRP A 100 -16.05 -8.03 -18.89
N LEU A 101 -15.33 -7.46 -17.92
CA LEU A 101 -15.21 -6.02 -17.72
C LEU A 101 -14.43 -5.30 -18.82
N ALA A 102 -13.67 -6.02 -19.65
CA ALA A 102 -12.95 -5.42 -20.78
C ALA A 102 -13.91 -4.79 -21.81
N LYS A 103 -15.17 -5.24 -21.85
CA LYS A 103 -16.23 -4.66 -22.69
C LYS A 103 -16.71 -3.30 -22.18
N PHE A 104 -16.40 -2.95 -20.94
CA PHE A 104 -16.87 -1.73 -20.25
C PHE A 104 -15.68 -0.94 -19.69
N PRO A 105 -14.86 -0.32 -20.56
CA PRO A 105 -13.61 0.32 -20.15
C PRO A 105 -13.80 1.43 -19.12
N GLY A 106 -14.92 2.17 -19.18
CA GLY A 106 -15.25 3.20 -18.18
C GLY A 106 -15.52 2.63 -16.78
N VAL A 107 -16.19 1.48 -16.68
CA VAL A 107 -16.45 0.79 -15.40
C VAL A 107 -15.15 0.24 -14.84
N LEU A 108 -14.34 -0.40 -15.68
CA LEU A 108 -13.03 -0.93 -15.29
C LEU A 108 -12.12 0.18 -14.79
N LEU A 109 -12.11 1.34 -15.47
CA LEU A 109 -11.35 2.52 -15.05
C LEU A 109 -11.84 3.05 -13.69
N ALA A 110 -13.14 3.15 -13.48
CA ALA A 110 -13.69 3.63 -12.21
C ALA A 110 -13.31 2.70 -11.05
N ILE A 111 -13.43 1.38 -11.24
CA ILE A 111 -13.02 0.37 -10.26
C ILE A 111 -11.52 0.46 -9.99
N PHE A 112 -10.71 0.62 -11.04
CA PHE A 112 -9.26 0.77 -10.93
C PHE A 112 -8.88 2.01 -10.09
N LEU A 113 -9.41 3.18 -10.43
CA LEU A 113 -9.10 4.44 -9.73
C LEU A 113 -9.58 4.40 -8.27
N PHE A 114 -10.79 3.87 -8.03
CA PHE A 114 -11.30 3.68 -6.68
C PHE A 114 -10.44 2.70 -5.89
N GLY A 115 -10.12 1.54 -6.47
CA GLY A 115 -9.31 0.51 -5.83
C GLY A 115 -7.92 1.00 -5.49
N LEU A 116 -7.32 1.80 -6.37
CA LEU A 116 -6.03 2.44 -6.15
C LEU A 116 -6.07 3.39 -4.95
N GLY A 117 -7.08 4.27 -4.90
CA GLY A 117 -7.27 5.19 -3.78
C GLY A 117 -7.55 4.46 -2.46
N TRP A 118 -8.39 3.42 -2.50
CA TRP A 118 -8.74 2.61 -1.34
C TRP A 118 -7.52 1.89 -0.75
N PHE A 119 -6.73 1.24 -1.61
CA PHE A 119 -5.51 0.59 -1.20
C PHE A 119 -4.52 1.61 -0.61
N ALA A 120 -4.23 2.71 -1.31
CA ALA A 120 -3.29 3.71 -0.83
C ALA A 120 -3.73 4.33 0.52
N LEU A 121 -5.02 4.61 0.69
CA LEU A 121 -5.60 5.14 1.92
C LEU A 121 -5.40 4.19 3.11
N THR A 122 -5.75 2.93 2.93
CA THR A 122 -5.68 1.92 4.00
C THR A 122 -4.24 1.52 4.31
N ASP A 123 -3.39 1.47 3.30
CA ASP A 123 -1.98 1.11 3.45
C ASP A 123 -1.17 2.30 4.02
N ALA A 124 -1.59 3.55 3.84
CA ALA A 124 -1.03 4.70 4.57
C ALA A 124 -1.16 4.57 6.10
N PHE A 125 -2.31 4.11 6.60
CA PHE A 125 -2.48 3.79 8.03
C PHE A 125 -1.61 2.62 8.47
N THR A 126 -1.51 1.60 7.61
CA THR A 126 -0.68 0.41 7.84
C THR A 126 0.79 0.80 7.96
N ALA A 127 1.29 1.66 7.07
CA ALA A 127 2.67 2.12 7.03
C ALA A 127 3.09 2.83 8.31
N ILE A 128 2.28 3.75 8.83
CA ILE A 128 2.60 4.45 10.10
C ILE A 128 2.72 3.47 11.28
N ALA A 129 1.79 2.51 11.38
CA ALA A 129 1.85 1.49 12.42
C ALA A 129 3.06 0.56 12.21
N TRP A 130 3.36 0.20 10.96
CA TRP A 130 4.48 -0.66 10.58
C TRP A 130 5.82 -0.03 10.96
N PHE A 131 6.07 1.23 10.61
CA PHE A 131 7.33 1.93 10.93
C PHE A 131 7.55 2.07 12.44
N ASP A 132 6.49 2.34 13.21
CA ASP A 132 6.58 2.39 14.68
C ASP A 132 6.94 1.02 15.28
N LEU A 133 6.29 -0.05 14.80
CA LEU A 133 6.54 -1.41 15.27
C LEU A 133 7.93 -1.89 14.84
N PHE A 134 8.36 -1.60 13.62
CA PHE A 134 9.70 -1.87 13.11
C PHE A 134 10.77 -1.20 14.00
N GLY A 135 10.57 0.07 14.34
CA GLY A 135 11.45 0.83 15.23
C GLY A 135 11.56 0.23 16.63
N LYS A 136 10.46 -0.28 17.19
CA LYS A 136 10.40 -0.89 18.53
C LYS A 136 10.88 -2.34 18.56
N ALA A 137 10.69 -3.08 17.47
CA ALA A 137 10.98 -4.50 17.40
C ALA A 137 12.45 -4.81 17.12
N MET A 138 13.27 -3.83 16.71
CA MET A 138 14.65 -4.05 16.27
C MET A 138 15.68 -3.15 16.99
N SER A 139 16.81 -3.72 17.39
CA SER A 139 17.96 -2.94 17.88
C SER A 139 18.53 -2.06 16.75
N PRO A 140 19.16 -0.91 17.06
CA PRO A 140 19.72 0.01 16.06
C PRO A 140 20.62 -0.69 15.03
N GLN A 141 21.47 -1.62 15.48
CA GLN A 141 22.41 -2.37 14.62
C GLN A 141 21.69 -3.29 13.63
N ARG A 142 20.60 -3.94 14.05
CA ARG A 142 19.80 -4.81 13.17
C ARG A 142 18.92 -4.03 12.21
N ARG A 143 18.45 -2.83 12.60
CA ARG A 143 17.72 -1.91 11.72
C ARG A 143 18.60 -1.44 10.58
N GLY A 144 19.81 -0.97 10.87
CA GLY A 144 20.75 -0.50 9.86
C GLY A 144 21.11 -1.57 8.84
N ARG A 145 21.31 -2.83 9.28
CA ARG A 145 21.57 -3.95 8.37
C ARG A 145 20.40 -4.30 7.46
N LEU A 146 19.16 -4.10 7.91
CA LEU A 146 17.98 -4.40 7.09
C LEU A 146 17.73 -3.32 6.05
N VAL A 147 17.85 -2.05 6.43
CA VAL A 147 17.59 -0.90 5.54
C VAL A 147 18.76 -0.62 4.60
N GLY A 148 19.98 -1.00 4.97
CA GLY A 148 21.19 -0.78 4.17
C GLY A 148 21.50 -1.89 3.15
N LEU A 149 20.64 -2.90 3.03
CA LEU A 149 20.65 -3.91 1.97
C LEU A 149 19.73 -3.48 0.84
#